data_AF-A0A7K4TMA8-F1
#
_entry.id   AF-A0A7K4TMA8-F1
#
_cell.length_a   1.000
_cell.length_b   1.000
_cell.length_c   1.000
_cell.angle_alpha   90.00
_cell.angle_beta   90.00
_cell.angle_gamma   90.00
#
_symmetry.space_group_name_H-M   'P 1'
#
loop_
_entity.id
_entity.type
_entity.pdbx_description
1 polymer ?
#
loop_
_entity_poly.entity_id
_entity_poly.type
_entity_poly.pdbx_seq_one_letter_code
_entity_poly.pdbx_strand_id
1 'polypeptide(L)'
;EMSNSSSISHFLLLALADTRQLQLLHFCLFLGISLAALLGNGLVISAVACGPHLHSPMFFFLLHLALSDLGSILTTGPKAMHNSLWDTRTISYDGCAAQVFLIVFFLSSELALLTVMCYDRYVSICKPLHYGTLLGSRACAHMAAAAWA
;
A
#
# COMPACT_ATOMS: atom_id res chain seq x y z
N GLU A 1 9.02 -17.15 45.37
CA GLU A 1 8.46 -15.94 44.75
C GLU A 1 8.11 -16.27 43.31
N MET A 2 6.82 -16.16 42.94
CA MET A 2 6.38 -16.38 41.56
C MET A 2 6.38 -15.03 40.85
N SER A 3 7.32 -14.87 39.91
CA SER A 3 7.35 -13.73 39.00
C SER A 3 6.10 -13.77 38.11
N ASN A 4 5.11 -12.96 38.45
CA ASN A 4 4.02 -12.61 37.54
C ASN A 4 4.58 -11.70 36.44
N SER A 5 5.29 -12.29 35.48
CA SER A 5 5.66 -11.62 34.24
C SER A 5 4.43 -11.58 33.34
N SER A 6 3.52 -10.62 33.59
CA SER A 6 2.44 -10.32 32.66
C SER A 6 3.03 -9.64 31.42
N SER A 7 3.56 -10.45 30.50
CA SER A 7 3.89 -10.01 29.16
C SER A 7 2.61 -9.46 28.52
N ILE A 8 2.60 -8.17 28.20
CA ILE A 8 1.49 -7.50 27.51
C ILE A 8 1.46 -8.06 26.08
N SER A 9 0.72 -9.16 25.89
CA SER A 9 0.67 -9.92 24.64
C SER A 9 -0.40 -9.41 23.66
N HIS A 10 -1.25 -8.48 24.10
CA HIS A 10 -2.36 -7.95 23.32
C HIS A 10 -2.47 -6.43 23.43
N PHE A 11 -2.35 -5.76 22.29
CA PHE A 11 -2.72 -4.36 22.15
C PHE A 11 -4.22 -4.26 21.90
N LEU A 12 -4.92 -3.52 22.75
CA LEU A 12 -6.34 -3.24 22.59
C LEU A 12 -6.48 -2.06 21.64
N LEU A 13 -6.92 -2.31 20.41
CA LEU A 13 -7.25 -1.23 19.48
C LEU A 13 -8.47 -0.50 20.06
N LEU A 14 -8.25 0.72 20.56
CA LEU A 14 -9.23 1.53 21.28
C LEU A 14 -10.55 1.59 20.50
N ALA A 15 -11.67 1.32 21.17
CA ALA A 15 -12.99 1.26 20.57
C ALA A 15 -13.35 2.61 19.92
N LEU A 16 -13.33 2.67 18.58
CA LEU A 16 -13.77 3.86 17.83
C LEU A 16 -15.30 3.97 17.76
N ALA A 17 -16.03 2.96 18.25
CA ALA A 17 -17.48 2.87 18.13
C ALA A 17 -18.11 2.04 19.26
N ASP A 18 -18.88 2.69 20.13
CA ASP A 18 -19.55 2.08 21.30
C ASP A 18 -20.90 1.41 20.94
N THR A 19 -21.34 1.55 19.67
CA THR A 19 -22.63 1.01 19.19
C THR A 19 -22.47 0.07 18.00
N ARG A 20 -23.20 -1.05 18.03
CA ARG A 20 -23.20 -2.09 16.97
C ARG A 20 -23.53 -1.54 15.58
N GLN A 21 -24.33 -0.47 15.48
CA GLN A 21 -24.62 0.22 14.23
C GLN A 21 -23.39 0.94 13.65
N LEU A 22 -22.59 1.59 14.50
CA LEU A 22 -21.40 2.32 14.07
C LEU A 22 -20.28 1.36 13.65
N GLN A 23 -20.20 0.18 14.26
CA GLN A 23 -19.28 -0.90 13.85
C GLN A 23 -19.64 -1.48 12.47
N LEU A 24 -20.94 -1.70 12.20
CA LEU A 24 -21.45 -2.08 10.87
C LEU A 24 -21.18 -1.02 9.81
N LEU A 25 -21.33 0.27 10.15
CA LEU A 25 -21.02 1.37 9.25
C LEU A 25 -19.53 1.39 8.89
N HIS A 26 -18.64 1.25 9.89
CA HIS A 26 -17.20 1.15 9.65
C HIS A 26 -16.86 -0.04 8.76
N PHE A 27 -17.45 -1.22 9.02
CA PHE A 27 -17.27 -2.39 8.18
C PHE A 27 -17.66 -2.11 6.72
N CYS A 28 -18.85 -1.55 6.48
CA CYS A 28 -19.32 -1.23 5.14
C CYS A 28 -18.42 -0.19 4.44
N LEU A 29 -17.96 0.83 5.17
CA LEU A 29 -17.04 1.84 4.66
C LEU A 29 -15.68 1.23 4.28
N PHE A 30 -15.06 0.46 5.19
CA PHE A 30 -13.79 -0.21 4.91
C PHE A 30 -13.90 -1.20 3.76
N LEU A 31 -14.99 -1.97 3.70
CA LEU A 31 -15.29 -2.88 2.60
C LEU A 31 -15.41 -2.12 1.27
N GLY A 32 -16.20 -1.04 1.25
CA GLY A 32 -16.40 -0.21 0.06
C GLY A 32 -15.10 0.41 -0.45
N ILE A 33 -14.30 1.01 0.45
CA ILE A 33 -13.00 1.59 0.11
C ILE A 33 -12.06 0.51 -0.43
N SER A 34 -12.00 -0.66 0.22
CA SER A 34 -11.14 -1.76 -0.22
C SER A 34 -11.53 -2.27 -1.60
N LEU A 35 -12.83 -2.49 -1.86
CA LEU A 35 -13.34 -2.91 -3.17
C LEU A 35 -13.06 -1.88 -4.26
N ALA A 36 -13.32 -0.60 -3.98
CA ALA A 36 -13.06 0.48 -4.94
C ALA A 36 -11.57 0.57 -5.28
N ALA A 37 -10.69 0.44 -4.28
CA ALA A 37 -9.26 0.50 -4.48
C ALA A 37 -8.70 -0.77 -5.17
N LEU A 38 -9.24 -1.95 -4.87
CA LEU A 38 -8.96 -3.21 -5.60
C LEU A 38 -9.35 -3.09 -7.08
N LEU A 39 -10.55 -2.59 -7.36
CA LEU A 39 -11.02 -2.32 -8.72
C LEU A 39 -10.13 -1.29 -9.43
N GLY A 40 -9.85 -0.15 -8.77
CA GLY A 40 -9.03 0.91 -9.33
C GLY A 40 -7.63 0.44 -9.70
N ASN A 41 -6.93 -0.18 -8.75
CA ASN A 41 -5.57 -0.69 -8.98
C ASN A 41 -5.56 -1.86 -9.96
N GLY A 42 -6.56 -2.74 -9.93
CA GLY A 42 -6.73 -3.82 -10.91
C GLY A 42 -6.95 -3.31 -12.34
N LEU A 43 -7.72 -2.23 -12.51
CA LEU A 43 -7.91 -1.56 -13.78
C LEU A 43 -6.62 -0.91 -14.29
N VAL A 44 -5.82 -0.28 -13.41
CA VAL A 44 -4.51 0.26 -13.78
C VAL A 44 -3.59 -0.85 -14.30
N ILE A 45 -3.49 -1.97 -13.59
CA ILE A 45 -2.67 -3.12 -14.00
C ILE A 45 -3.15 -3.66 -15.36
N SER A 46 -4.47 -3.81 -15.52
CA SER A 46 -5.07 -4.32 -16.75
C SER A 46 -4.85 -3.36 -17.93
N ALA A 47 -4.97 -2.06 -17.72
CA ALA A 47 -4.70 -1.04 -18.74
C ALA A 47 -3.24 -1.06 -19.19
N VAL A 48 -2.29 -1.24 -18.26
CA VAL A 48 -0.86 -1.38 -18.57
C VAL A 48 -0.60 -2.69 -19.33
N ALA A 49 -1.23 -3.81 -18.92
CA ALA A 49 -1.03 -5.12 -19.55
C ALA A 49 -1.64 -5.21 -20.97
N CYS A 50 -2.78 -4.57 -21.20
CA CYS A 50 -3.47 -4.59 -22.50
C CYS A 50 -2.94 -3.55 -23.50
N GLY A 51 -2.06 -2.63 -23.09
CA GLY A 51 -1.57 -1.52 -23.91
C GLY A 51 -0.14 -1.73 -24.43
N PRO A 52 0.09 -2.42 -25.57
CA PRO A 52 1.45 -2.64 -26.10
C PRO A 52 2.17 -1.35 -26.56
N HIS A 53 1.43 -0.25 -26.81
CA HIS A 53 2.00 1.06 -27.16
C HIS A 53 2.30 1.96 -25.95
N LEU A 54 2.02 1.52 -24.71
CA LEU A 54 2.19 2.29 -23.48
C LEU A 54 3.52 1.98 -22.75
N HIS A 55 4.57 1.58 -23.46
CA HIS A 55 5.87 1.23 -22.86
C HIS A 55 6.72 2.48 -22.50
N SER A 56 6.12 3.43 -21.77
CA SER A 56 6.82 4.58 -21.18
C SER A 56 7.24 4.24 -19.74
N PRO A 57 8.38 4.77 -19.24
CA PRO A 57 8.82 4.63 -17.84
C PRO A 57 7.72 4.87 -16.81
N MET A 58 6.82 5.81 -17.09
CA MET A 58 5.69 6.14 -16.22
C MET A 58 4.75 4.96 -15.98
N PHE A 59 4.45 4.14 -16.99
CA PHE A 59 3.55 2.99 -16.84
C PHE A 59 4.19 1.85 -16.05
N PHE A 60 5.52 1.70 -16.15
CA PHE A 60 6.27 0.79 -15.30
C PHE A 60 6.20 1.19 -13.83
N PHE A 61 6.34 2.49 -13.52
CA PHE A 61 6.16 2.98 -12.14
C PHE A 61 4.72 2.88 -11.65
N LEU A 62 3.72 3.15 -12.51
CA LEU A 62 2.31 2.95 -12.19
C LEU A 62 1.98 1.50 -11.85
N LEU A 63 2.59 0.53 -12.53
CA LEU A 63 2.43 -0.88 -12.21
C LEU A 63 2.95 -1.20 -10.81
N HIS A 64 4.14 -0.72 -10.47
CA HIS A 64 4.71 -0.90 -9.13
C HIS A 64 3.89 -0.18 -8.06
N LEU A 65 3.37 1.02 -8.35
CA LEU A 65 2.50 1.76 -7.44
C LEU A 65 1.20 0.97 -7.17
N ALA A 66 0.54 0.48 -8.22
CA ALA A 66 -0.68 -0.32 -8.08
C ALA A 66 -0.45 -1.63 -7.31
N LEU A 67 0.73 -2.26 -7.46
CA LEU A 67 1.11 -3.43 -6.66
C LEU A 67 1.34 -3.08 -5.19
N SER A 68 1.94 -1.91 -4.91
CA SER A 68 2.12 -1.39 -3.53
C SER A 68 0.78 -1.14 -2.86
N ASP A 69 -0.13 -0.45 -3.53
CA ASP A 69 -1.48 -0.18 -3.05
C ASP A 69 -2.23 -1.47 -2.74
N LEU A 70 -2.19 -2.46 -3.65
CA LEU A 70 -2.82 -3.76 -3.42
C LEU A 70 -2.23 -4.49 -2.21
N GLY A 71 -0.91 -4.45 -2.03
CA GLY A 71 -0.24 -5.00 -0.84
C GLY A 71 -0.69 -4.33 0.45
N SER A 72 -0.79 -2.99 0.45
CA SER A 72 -1.28 -2.20 1.57
C SER A 72 -2.74 -2.52 1.93
N ILE A 73 -3.61 -2.65 0.92
CA ILE A 73 -5.03 -3.00 1.10
C ILE A 73 -5.18 -4.43 1.62
N LEU A 74 -4.41 -5.40 1.09
CA LEU A 74 -4.48 -6.80 1.52
C LEU A 74 -3.93 -7.01 2.93
N THR A 75 -3.02 -6.16 3.41
CA THR A 75 -2.47 -6.26 4.77
C THR A 75 -3.37 -5.57 5.80
N THR A 76 -3.97 -4.43 5.44
CA THR A 76 -4.78 -3.62 6.35
C THR A 76 -6.27 -4.00 6.31
N GLY A 77 -6.80 -4.30 5.13
CA GLY A 77 -8.22 -4.54 4.85
C GLY A 77 -8.81 -5.75 5.58
N PRO A 78 -8.28 -6.98 5.38
CA PRO A 78 -8.81 -8.18 6.03
C PRO A 78 -8.80 -8.09 7.55
N LYS A 79 -7.81 -7.38 8.10
CA LYS A 79 -7.65 -7.21 9.54
C LYS A 79 -8.64 -6.20 10.11
N ALA A 80 -8.85 -5.06 9.44
CA ALA A 80 -9.90 -4.11 9.80
C ALA A 80 -11.30 -4.74 9.71
N MET A 81 -11.54 -5.54 8.66
CA MET A 81 -12.80 -6.25 8.46
C MET A 81 -13.03 -7.34 9.51
N HIS A 82 -12.03 -8.16 9.83
CA HIS A 82 -12.10 -9.18 10.87
C HIS A 82 -12.36 -8.56 12.25
N ASN A 83 -11.64 -7.48 12.59
CA ASN A 83 -11.77 -6.77 13.87
C ASN A 83 -13.17 -6.15 14.03
N SER A 84 -13.79 -5.72 12.92
CA SER A 84 -15.14 -5.15 12.93
C SER A 84 -16.26 -6.20 12.97
N LEU A 85 -16.05 -7.38 12.37
CA LEU A 85 -17.10 -8.40 12.23
C LEU A 85 -17.22 -9.32 13.45
N TRP A 86 -16.08 -9.64 14.08
CA TRP A 86 -16.00 -10.68 15.10
C TRP A 86 -15.88 -10.13 16.54
N ASP A 87 -15.86 -8.81 16.71
CA ASP A 87 -15.62 -8.09 17.98
C ASP A 87 -14.35 -8.55 18.74
N THR A 88 -13.48 -9.33 18.09
CA THR A 88 -12.23 -9.84 18.63
C THR A 88 -11.18 -8.73 18.56
N ARG A 89 -11.16 -7.85 19.56
CA ARG A 89 -10.25 -6.69 19.71
C ARG A 89 -8.78 -7.04 19.95
N THR A 90 -8.37 -8.30 19.76
CA THR A 90 -7.04 -8.78 20.15
C THR A 90 -6.19 -9.07 18.92
N ILE A 91 -5.19 -8.22 18.71
CA ILE A 91 -4.07 -8.45 17.82
C ILE A 91 -2.91 -9.01 18.67
N SER A 92 -2.17 -10.00 18.17
CA SER A 92 -0.91 -10.38 18.80
C SER A 92 0.12 -9.26 18.64
N TYR A 93 1.05 -9.12 19.59
CA TYR A 93 2.14 -8.16 19.48
C TYR A 93 2.89 -8.27 18.14
N ASP A 94 3.29 -9.49 17.75
CA ASP A 94 3.99 -9.75 16.49
C ASP A 94 3.13 -9.39 15.27
N GLY A 95 1.82 -9.64 15.33
CA GLY A 95 0.88 -9.28 14.27
C GLY A 95 0.66 -7.77 14.17
N CYS A 96 0.78 -7.03 15.27
CA CYS A 96 0.74 -5.57 15.30
C CYS A 96 2.04 -4.99 14.73
N ALA A 97 3.18 -5.48 15.20
CA ALA A 97 4.49 -5.07 14.72
C ALA A 97 4.65 -5.31 13.21
N ALA A 98 4.24 -6.48 12.72
CA ALA A 98 4.25 -6.80 11.29
C ALA A 98 3.32 -5.88 10.49
N GLN A 99 2.13 -5.56 11.00
CA GLN A 99 1.19 -4.67 10.31
C GLN A 99 1.72 -3.23 10.24
N VAL A 100 2.24 -2.68 11.33
CA VAL A 100 2.83 -1.34 11.34
C VAL A 100 4.04 -1.29 10.41
N PHE A 101 4.91 -2.30 10.46
CA PHE A 101 6.06 -2.42 9.57
C PHE A 101 5.63 -2.42 8.10
N LEU A 102 4.65 -3.25 7.72
CA LEU A 102 4.15 -3.33 6.35
C LEU A 102 3.52 -2.02 5.89
N ILE A 103 2.74 -1.34 6.73
CA ILE A 103 2.15 -0.04 6.39
C ILE A 103 3.25 1.02 6.14
N VAL A 104 4.24 1.11 7.02
CA VAL A 104 5.36 2.06 6.86
C VAL A 104 6.17 1.73 5.61
N PHE A 105 6.41 0.44 5.34
CA PHE A 105 7.10 -0.02 4.15
C PHE A 105 6.37 0.38 2.86
N PHE A 106 5.07 0.05 2.74
CA PHE A 106 4.26 0.41 1.56
C PHE A 106 4.13 1.93 1.39
N LEU A 107 3.94 2.68 2.47
CA LEU A 107 3.88 4.15 2.38
C LEU A 107 5.20 4.74 1.90
N SER A 108 6.33 4.20 2.38
CA SER A 108 7.66 4.65 1.96
C SER A 108 7.90 4.34 0.48
N SER A 109 7.52 3.15 0.02
CA SER A 109 7.64 2.77 -1.39
C SER A 109 6.72 3.60 -2.29
N GLU A 110 5.48 3.86 -1.87
CA GLU A 110 4.54 4.75 -2.60
C GLU A 110 5.12 6.15 -2.76
N LEU A 111 5.63 6.76 -1.68
CA LEU A 111 6.25 8.08 -1.73
C LEU A 111 7.49 8.10 -2.62
N ALA A 112 8.33 7.07 -2.57
CA ALA A 112 9.50 6.94 -3.43
C ALA A 112 9.09 6.83 -4.91
N LEU A 113 8.11 5.98 -5.23
CA LEU A 113 7.59 5.80 -6.59
C LEU A 113 6.96 7.08 -7.14
N LEU A 114 6.13 7.77 -6.34
CA LEU A 114 5.55 9.07 -6.71
C LEU A 114 6.64 10.11 -6.98
N THR A 115 7.69 10.14 -6.15
CA THR A 115 8.84 11.04 -6.35
C THR A 115 9.56 10.75 -7.67
N VAL A 116 9.80 9.48 -7.98
CA VAL A 116 10.41 9.07 -9.26
C VAL A 116 9.51 9.42 -10.45
N MET A 117 8.19 9.30 -10.33
CA MET A 117 7.25 9.71 -11.37
C MET A 117 7.23 11.23 -11.59
N CYS A 118 7.30 12.03 -10.51
CA CYS A 118 7.45 13.48 -10.62
C CYS A 118 8.78 13.84 -11.29
N TYR A 119 9.85 13.12 -10.96
CA TYR A 119 11.16 13.29 -11.59
C TYR A 119 11.15 12.92 -13.09
N ASP A 120 10.50 11.81 -13.48
CA ASP A 120 10.26 11.44 -14.88
C ASP A 120 9.62 12.59 -15.67
N ARG A 121 8.52 13.14 -15.15
CA ARG A 121 7.83 14.27 -15.77
C ARG A 121 8.73 15.50 -15.88
N TYR A 122 9.47 15.83 -14.82
CA TYR A 122 10.40 16.96 -14.81
C TYR A 122 11.50 16.81 -15.88
N VAL A 123 12.17 15.66 -15.95
CA VAL A 123 13.24 15.44 -16.95
C VAL A 123 12.67 15.44 -18.36
N SER A 124 11.46 14.90 -18.57
CA SER A 124 10.82 14.90 -19.88
C SER A 124 10.56 16.31 -20.42
N ILE A 125 10.19 17.26 -19.55
CA ILE A 125 9.87 18.65 -19.90
C ILE A 125 11.15 19.50 -19.97
N CYS A 126 11.99 19.45 -18.93
CA CYS A 126 13.11 20.38 -18.77
C CYS A 126 14.38 19.91 -19.50
N LYS A 127 14.51 18.63 -19.83
CA LYS A 127 15.72 18.02 -20.43
C LYS A 127 15.39 16.97 -21.51
N PRO A 128 14.58 17.30 -22.54
CA PRO A 128 14.11 16.33 -23.53
C PRO A 128 15.25 15.60 -24.29
N LEU A 129 16.34 16.30 -24.63
CA LEU A 129 17.49 15.69 -25.33
C LEU A 129 18.22 14.62 -24.50
N HIS A 130 18.16 14.69 -23.17
CA HIS A 130 18.86 13.76 -22.27
C HIS A 130 17.91 12.73 -21.66
N TYR A 131 16.60 12.79 -21.95
CA TYR A 131 15.61 11.91 -21.35
C TYR A 131 15.91 10.44 -21.61
N GLY A 132 16.24 10.06 -22.85
CA GLY A 132 16.54 8.66 -23.20
C GLY A 132 17.79 8.09 -22.51
N THR A 133 18.78 8.95 -22.18
CA THR A 133 19.99 8.53 -21.46
C THR A 133 19.79 8.47 -19.95
N LEU A 134 18.96 9.36 -19.39
CA LEU A 134 18.68 9.43 -17.95
C LEU A 134 17.62 8.41 -17.51
N LEU A 135 16.57 8.21 -18.32
CA LEU A 135 15.43 7.33 -18.06
C LEU A 135 15.41 6.13 -19.03
N GLY A 136 16.56 5.48 -19.21
CA GLY A 136 16.63 4.18 -19.87
C GLY A 136 15.97 3.07 -19.04
N SER A 137 15.62 1.94 -19.67
CA SER A 137 14.90 0.85 -18.95
C SER A 137 15.69 0.28 -17.78
N ARG A 138 17.03 0.21 -17.88
CA ARG A 138 17.90 -0.21 -16.77
C ARG A 138 17.85 0.75 -15.59
N ALA A 139 17.90 2.06 -15.86
CA ALA A 139 17.79 3.08 -14.83
C ALA A 139 16.41 3.01 -14.14
N CYS A 140 15.34 2.80 -14.91
CA CYS A 140 14.00 2.62 -14.37
C CYS A 140 13.89 1.39 -13.47
N ALA A 141 14.47 0.26 -13.90
CA ALA A 141 14.52 -0.96 -13.09
C ALA A 141 15.29 -0.75 -11.77
N HIS A 142 16.43 -0.05 -11.81
CA HIS A 142 17.19 0.29 -10.60
C HIS A 142 16.42 1.24 -9.67
N MET A 143 15.75 2.26 -10.21
CA MET A 143 14.94 3.19 -9.42
C MET A 143 13.74 2.47 -8.77
N ALA A 144 13.08 1.57 -9.50
CA ALA A 144 12.02 0.76 -8.91
C ALA A 144 12.57 -0.15 -7.82
N ALA A 145 13.67 -0.89 -8.08
CA ALA A 145 14.29 -1.74 -7.07
C ALA A 145 14.69 -0.96 -5.80
N ALA A 146 15.21 0.26 -5.95
CA ALA A 146 15.54 1.13 -4.83
C ALA A 146 14.30 1.62 -4.06
N ALA A 147 13.14 1.75 -4.70
CA ALA A 147 11.89 2.09 -4.03
C ALA A 147 11.34 0.95 -3.16
N TRP A 148 11.77 -0.29 -3.41
CA TRP A 148 11.37 -1.49 -2.64
C TRP A 148 12.45 -2.00 -1.67
N ALA A 149 13.61 -1.35 -1.62
CA ALA A 149 14.75 -1.73 -0.79
C ALA A 149 14.75 -0.95 0.53
#